data_AF-A0A7V1RC72-F1
#
_entry.id   AF-A0A7V1RC72-F1
#
_cell.length_a   1.000
_cell.length_b   1.000
_cell.length_c   1.000
_cell.angle_alpha   90.00
_cell.angle_beta   90.00
_cell.angle_gamma   90.00
#
_symmetry.space_group_name_H-M   'P 1'
#
loop_
_entity.id
_entity.type
_entity.pdbx_description
1 polymer ?
#
loop_
_entity_poly.entity_id
_entity_poly.type
_entity_poly.pdbx_seq_one_letter_code
_entity_poly.pdbx_strand_id
1 'polypeptide(L)'
;LKISEGCDHQCTFCAIPSFRGAHVSKPLERVLEEARMLADQGVREVCLIAQDSTQYGYDLCGEPLLPRLLADLSAISSLRWLRVFYCYPSRVNDRLIRAIAETPKVCQYLDMPLQHADPGILRAMRRPGDGASYLRLIERIREASPDVALRTTFIVGFPGETEEQFAALERFVEAARFDRVGVFEYSVEEGTPSASLPGRVPARIKRQRRDRLMRLQQAISLERGRRWIGRTMEVLVEQSRVHGVTGRTFRDGPDVDGQVHVAGSRARPGDFIQARITGAQPYDLEGTAAAVAESLNGCRAGGRPSLSEADLGPCSPADSR
;
A
#
# COMPACT_ATOMS: atom_id res chain seq x y z
N LEU A 1 -1.09 1.86 -13.03
CA LEU A 1 0.05 1.46 -13.89
C LEU A 1 0.39 0.00 -13.60
N LYS A 2 0.07 -0.92 -14.51
CA LYS A 2 0.38 -2.35 -14.34
C LYS A 2 1.88 -2.56 -14.58
N ILE A 3 2.60 -3.08 -13.58
CA ILE A 3 4.05 -3.30 -13.64
C ILE A 3 4.43 -4.76 -13.92
N SER A 4 3.55 -5.71 -13.62
CA SER A 4 3.73 -7.12 -13.95
C SER A 4 2.36 -7.80 -14.10
N GLU A 5 2.37 -9.02 -14.62
CA GLU A 5 1.21 -9.90 -14.69
C GLU A 5 1.58 -11.32 -14.25
N GLY A 6 0.58 -12.10 -13.83
CA GLY A 6 0.81 -13.45 -13.33
C GLY A 6 1.42 -13.48 -11.93
N CYS A 7 1.51 -14.68 -11.36
CA CYS A 7 1.93 -14.87 -9.97
C CYS A 7 2.46 -16.30 -9.76
N ASP A 8 3.66 -16.41 -9.19
CA ASP A 8 4.28 -17.72 -8.91
C ASP A 8 3.90 -18.28 -7.52
N HIS A 9 3.16 -17.51 -6.73
CA HIS A 9 2.70 -17.97 -5.41
C HIS A 9 1.64 -19.06 -5.56
N GLN A 10 1.83 -20.17 -4.86
CA GLN A 10 0.91 -21.33 -4.90
C GLN A 10 -0.14 -21.30 -3.79
N CYS A 11 -0.72 -20.12 -3.50
CA CYS A 11 -1.73 -19.95 -2.46
C CYS A 11 -2.93 -20.88 -2.71
N THR A 12 -3.34 -21.67 -1.72
CA THR A 12 -4.35 -22.73 -1.94
C THR A 12 -5.75 -22.21 -2.25
N PHE A 13 -6.05 -20.94 -1.94
CA PHE A 13 -7.32 -20.28 -2.20
C PHE A 13 -7.33 -19.45 -3.49
N CYS A 14 -6.19 -19.32 -4.17
CA CYS A 14 -6.04 -18.38 -5.27
C CYS A 14 -6.06 -19.13 -6.62
N ALA A 15 -7.00 -18.78 -7.50
CA ALA A 15 -7.05 -19.33 -8.85
C ALA A 15 -6.14 -18.59 -9.84
N ILE A 16 -5.59 -17.41 -9.50
CA ILE A 16 -4.80 -16.57 -10.41
C ILE A 16 -3.74 -17.35 -11.23
N PRO A 17 -2.92 -18.24 -10.63
CA PRO A 17 -1.88 -18.94 -11.39
C PRO A 17 -2.43 -19.81 -12.53
N SER A 18 -3.68 -20.30 -12.43
CA SER A 18 -4.26 -21.18 -13.45
C SER A 18 -4.67 -20.46 -14.73
N PHE A 19 -4.99 -19.16 -14.66
CA PHE A 19 -5.51 -18.41 -15.80
C PHE A 19 -4.71 -17.16 -16.18
N ARG A 20 -3.87 -16.61 -15.27
CA ARG A 20 -2.94 -15.51 -15.58
C ARG A 20 -1.51 -15.99 -15.89
N GLY A 21 -1.19 -17.24 -15.58
CA GLY A 21 0.13 -17.82 -15.80
C GLY A 21 1.19 -17.39 -14.79
N ALA A 22 2.44 -17.73 -15.11
CA ALA A 22 3.62 -17.40 -14.32
C ALA A 22 3.85 -15.89 -14.25
N HIS A 23 4.63 -15.46 -13.26
CA HIS A 23 4.99 -14.05 -13.11
C HIS A 23 5.82 -13.55 -14.31
N VAL A 24 5.40 -12.43 -14.89
CA VAL A 24 6.11 -11.74 -15.96
C VAL A 24 6.11 -10.24 -15.66
N SER A 25 7.31 -9.68 -15.47
CA SER A 25 7.51 -8.25 -15.28
C SER A 25 7.46 -7.50 -16.61
N LYS A 26 6.87 -6.30 -16.58
CA LYS A 26 7.03 -5.34 -17.67
C LYS A 26 8.45 -4.75 -17.63
N PRO A 27 9.17 -4.65 -18.76
CA PRO A 27 10.49 -4.01 -18.80
C PRO A 27 10.48 -2.62 -18.19
N LEU A 28 11.55 -2.27 -17.46
CA LEU A 28 11.66 -1.03 -16.69
C LEU A 28 11.40 0.20 -17.56
N GLU A 29 12.01 0.25 -18.74
CA GLU A 29 11.92 1.36 -19.68
C GLU A 29 10.47 1.58 -20.13
N ARG A 30 9.72 0.50 -20.36
CA ARG A 30 8.31 0.54 -20.77
C ARG A 30 7.42 1.05 -19.64
N VAL A 31 7.69 0.68 -18.39
CA VAL A 31 6.97 1.22 -17.22
C VAL A 31 7.21 2.73 -17.10
N LEU A 32 8.46 3.18 -17.30
CA LEU A 32 8.81 4.61 -17.23
C LEU A 32 8.21 5.40 -18.39
N GLU A 33 8.20 4.86 -19.61
CA GLU A 33 7.53 5.45 -20.77
C GLU A 33 6.03 5.66 -20.51
N GLU A 34 5.32 4.62 -20.07
CA GLU A 34 3.90 4.72 -19.74
C GLU A 34 3.64 5.72 -18.60
N ALA A 35 4.49 5.74 -17.58
CA ALA A 35 4.37 6.70 -16.49
C ALA A 35 4.54 8.15 -16.97
N ARG A 36 5.50 8.42 -17.86
CA ARG A 36 5.70 9.75 -18.48
C ARG A 36 4.49 10.14 -19.32
N MET A 37 3.97 9.24 -20.15
CA MET A 37 2.77 9.49 -20.95
C MET A 37 1.55 9.85 -20.08
N LEU A 38 1.35 9.15 -18.96
CA LEU A 38 0.30 9.49 -18.00
C LEU A 38 0.55 10.87 -17.37
N ALA A 39 1.80 11.16 -17.01
CA ALA A 39 2.19 12.45 -16.43
C ALA A 39 1.93 13.61 -17.40
N ASP A 40 2.20 13.43 -18.69
CA ASP A 40 1.95 14.41 -19.76
C ASP A 40 0.45 14.68 -19.97
N GLN A 41 -0.40 13.71 -19.62
CA GLN A 41 -1.86 13.86 -19.60
C GLN A 41 -2.39 14.53 -18.33
N GLY A 42 -1.51 14.97 -17.42
CA GLY A 42 -1.87 15.65 -16.19
C GLY A 42 -2.16 14.72 -15.00
N VAL A 43 -1.87 13.42 -15.10
CA VAL A 43 -1.97 12.49 -13.97
C VAL A 43 -1.01 12.90 -12.87
N ARG A 44 -1.51 12.96 -11.62
CA ARG A 44 -0.72 13.38 -10.45
C ARG A 44 -0.37 12.24 -9.50
N GLU A 45 -1.19 11.20 -9.45
CA GLU A 45 -0.96 9.98 -8.65
C GLU A 45 -0.83 8.78 -9.58
N VAL A 46 0.25 8.01 -9.41
CA VAL A 46 0.44 6.73 -10.10
C VAL A 46 0.37 5.60 -9.08
N CYS A 47 -0.63 4.74 -9.24
CA CYS A 47 -0.76 3.51 -8.46
C CYS A 47 -0.10 2.35 -9.23
N LEU A 48 0.94 1.75 -8.65
CA LEU A 48 1.60 0.55 -9.16
C LEU A 48 0.78 -0.67 -8.76
N ILE A 49 0.38 -1.46 -9.75
CA ILE A 49 -0.46 -2.65 -9.58
C ILE A 49 0.17 -3.87 -10.23
N ALA A 50 0.03 -5.00 -9.55
CA ALA A 50 0.48 -6.34 -9.93
C ALA A 50 -0.26 -7.36 -9.04
N GLN A 51 -0.15 -8.65 -9.35
CA GLN A 51 -0.58 -9.70 -8.41
C GLN A 51 0.33 -9.76 -7.18
N ASP A 52 1.63 -9.54 -7.37
CA ASP A 52 2.63 -9.31 -6.32
C ASP A 52 3.63 -8.26 -6.82
N SER A 53 3.51 -7.02 -6.33
CA SER A 53 4.41 -5.93 -6.73
C SER A 53 5.84 -6.13 -6.23
N THR A 54 6.04 -6.89 -5.16
CA THR A 54 7.37 -7.13 -4.57
C THR A 54 8.21 -8.11 -5.39
N GLN A 55 7.59 -8.82 -6.33
CA GLN A 55 8.30 -9.70 -7.26
C GLN A 55 8.89 -8.96 -8.47
N TYR A 56 8.43 -7.73 -8.73
CA TYR A 56 8.79 -6.98 -9.93
C TYR A 56 10.31 -6.93 -10.16
N GLY A 57 10.72 -7.32 -11.36
CA GLY A 57 12.11 -7.32 -11.83
C GLY A 57 12.89 -8.60 -11.58
N TYR A 58 12.40 -9.51 -10.74
CA TYR A 58 13.11 -10.75 -10.42
C TYR A 58 13.35 -11.63 -11.65
N ASP A 59 12.36 -11.73 -12.55
CA ASP A 59 12.43 -12.44 -13.82
C ASP A 59 13.26 -11.71 -14.90
N LEU A 60 13.55 -10.42 -14.71
CA LEU A 60 14.35 -9.62 -15.66
C LEU A 60 15.85 -9.70 -15.36
N CYS A 61 16.26 -9.65 -14.10
CA CYS A 61 17.67 -9.55 -13.70
C CYS A 61 18.05 -10.35 -12.45
N GLY A 62 17.17 -11.22 -11.94
CA GLY A 62 17.44 -12.06 -10.78
C GLY A 62 17.34 -11.37 -9.42
N GLU A 63 16.97 -10.08 -9.37
CA GLU A 63 16.77 -9.32 -8.14
C GLU A 63 15.50 -8.44 -8.17
N PRO A 64 14.89 -8.10 -7.02
CA PRO A 64 13.74 -7.20 -6.99
C PRO A 64 14.12 -5.78 -7.41
N LEU A 65 13.47 -5.25 -8.44
CA LEU A 65 13.69 -3.90 -8.99
C LEU A 65 12.70 -2.86 -8.46
N LEU A 66 11.68 -3.24 -7.68
CA LEU A 66 10.68 -2.31 -7.17
C LEU A 66 11.27 -1.04 -6.50
N PRO A 67 12.29 -1.13 -5.61
CA PRO A 67 12.93 0.06 -5.04
C PRO A 67 13.55 0.99 -6.10
N ARG A 68 14.19 0.42 -7.12
CA ARG A 68 14.77 1.18 -8.23
C ARG A 68 13.69 1.85 -9.07
N LEU A 69 12.64 1.10 -9.42
CA LEU A 69 11.49 1.63 -10.15
C LEU A 69 10.86 2.82 -9.43
N LEU A 70 10.71 2.74 -8.10
CA LEU A 70 10.17 3.86 -7.30
C LEU A 70 11.05 5.11 -7.39
N ALA A 71 12.38 4.96 -7.31
CA ALA A 71 13.31 6.07 -7.46
C ALA A 71 13.23 6.69 -8.87
N ASP A 72 13.23 5.85 -9.91
CA ASP A 72 13.17 6.31 -11.30
C ASP A 72 11.83 7.01 -11.62
N LEU A 73 10.70 6.50 -11.10
CA LEU A 73 9.39 7.15 -11.22
C LEU A 73 9.32 8.46 -10.44
N SER A 74 9.96 8.53 -9.27
CA SER A 74 9.98 9.75 -8.45
C SER A 74 10.69 10.91 -9.15
N ALA A 75 11.64 10.62 -10.05
CA ALA A 75 12.31 11.63 -10.85
C ALA A 75 11.39 12.34 -11.87
N ILE A 76 10.21 11.77 -12.19
CA ILE A 76 9.24 12.39 -13.10
C ILE A 76 8.58 13.58 -12.41
N SER A 77 8.90 14.80 -12.85
CA SER A 77 8.59 16.07 -12.17
C SER A 77 7.10 16.33 -11.96
N SER A 78 6.24 15.98 -12.91
CA SER A 78 4.79 16.22 -12.88
C SER A 78 4.03 15.30 -11.92
N LEU A 79 4.60 14.13 -11.58
CA LEU A 79 4.02 13.22 -10.60
C LEU A 79 4.15 13.79 -9.19
N ARG A 80 3.10 13.64 -8.39
CA ARG A 80 3.06 14.07 -6.98
C ARG A 80 3.06 12.88 -6.03
N TRP A 81 2.29 11.83 -6.34
CA TRP A 81 2.18 10.62 -5.52
C TRP A 81 2.46 9.35 -6.31
N LEU A 82 3.19 8.44 -5.69
CA LEU A 82 3.45 7.08 -6.14
C LEU A 82 2.98 6.12 -5.04
N ARG A 83 2.09 5.20 -5.39
CA ARG A 83 1.51 4.26 -4.43
C ARG A 83 1.73 2.83 -4.88
N VAL A 84 2.14 1.97 -3.95
CA VAL A 84 2.36 0.55 -4.22
C VAL A 84 1.24 -0.26 -3.59
N PHE A 85 0.60 -1.12 -4.38
CA PHE A 85 -0.37 -2.09 -3.92
C PHE A 85 0.16 -3.52 -3.96
N TYR A 86 -0.50 -4.42 -3.24
CA TYR A 86 -0.28 -5.87 -3.36
C TYR A 86 1.17 -6.30 -3.06
N CYS A 87 1.68 -5.91 -1.89
CA CYS A 87 2.99 -6.34 -1.43
C CYS A 87 2.93 -7.69 -0.72
N TYR A 88 3.75 -8.65 -1.16
CA TYR A 88 3.83 -9.94 -0.49
C TYR A 88 4.71 -9.86 0.78
N PRO A 89 4.21 -10.26 1.96
CA PRO A 89 4.86 -9.95 3.25
C PRO A 89 6.29 -10.46 3.37
N SER A 90 6.57 -11.68 2.88
CA SER A 90 7.90 -12.28 2.99
C SER A 90 8.96 -11.63 2.10
N ARG A 91 8.55 -10.76 1.17
CA ARG A 91 9.44 -10.03 0.26
C ARG A 91 9.58 -8.54 0.62
N VAL A 92 8.91 -8.08 1.68
CA VAL A 92 9.10 -6.75 2.25
C VAL A 92 10.38 -6.76 3.09
N ASN A 93 11.49 -6.37 2.45
CA ASN A 93 12.82 -6.30 3.06
C ASN A 93 13.24 -4.85 3.38
N ASP A 94 14.39 -4.66 4.02
CA ASP A 94 14.88 -3.33 4.41
C ASP A 94 15.06 -2.37 3.24
N ARG A 95 15.45 -2.88 2.06
CA ARG A 95 15.61 -2.05 0.86
C ARG A 95 14.27 -1.46 0.42
N LEU A 96 13.20 -2.26 0.44
CA LEU A 96 11.85 -1.76 0.12
C LEU A 96 11.30 -0.86 1.21
N ILE A 97 11.50 -1.20 2.49
CA ILE A 97 11.06 -0.38 3.62
C ILE A 97 11.67 1.02 3.53
N ARG A 98 13.00 1.12 3.31
CA ARG A 98 13.68 2.41 3.12
C ARG A 98 13.17 3.14 1.88
N ALA A 99 13.00 2.43 0.76
CA ALA A 99 12.48 3.05 -0.46
C ALA A 99 11.10 3.70 -0.23
N ILE A 100 10.20 3.07 0.51
CA ILE A 100 8.88 3.65 0.84
C ILE A 100 8.99 4.81 1.83
N ALA A 101 9.90 4.73 2.79
CA ALA A 101 10.07 5.74 3.82
C ALA A 101 10.74 7.03 3.29
N GLU A 102 11.73 6.88 2.42
CA GLU A 102 12.70 7.94 2.08
C GLU A 102 12.56 8.48 0.66
N THR A 103 11.99 7.70 -0.28
CA THR A 103 11.89 8.15 -1.68
C THR A 103 10.85 9.25 -1.81
N PRO A 104 11.20 10.43 -2.36
CA PRO A 104 10.24 11.51 -2.56
C PRO A 104 9.03 11.04 -3.37
N LYS A 105 7.86 11.66 -3.15
CA LYS A 105 6.59 11.33 -3.83
C LYS A 105 6.03 9.93 -3.56
N VAL A 106 6.80 8.99 -3.01
CA VAL A 106 6.26 7.69 -2.59
C VAL A 106 5.39 7.90 -1.36
N CYS A 107 4.13 7.49 -1.47
CA CYS A 107 3.23 7.51 -0.33
C CYS A 107 3.74 6.53 0.71
N GLN A 108 3.85 6.98 1.96
CA GLN A 108 4.12 6.12 3.12
C GLN A 108 2.88 5.26 3.42
N TYR A 109 2.63 4.33 2.52
CA TYR A 109 1.46 3.46 2.45
C TYR A 109 1.92 2.11 1.97
N LEU A 110 1.58 1.06 2.71
CA LEU A 110 1.89 -0.31 2.34
C LEU A 110 0.63 -1.17 2.44
N ASP A 111 0.17 -1.65 1.28
CA ASP A 111 -0.86 -2.67 1.20
C ASP A 111 -0.21 -4.05 1.17
N MET A 112 -0.38 -4.79 2.28
CA MET A 112 0.27 -6.06 2.51
C MET A 112 -0.75 -7.10 2.99
N PRO A 113 -1.45 -7.79 2.06
CA PRO A 113 -2.40 -8.85 2.39
C PRO A 113 -1.76 -9.98 3.21
N LEU A 114 -2.15 -10.12 4.48
CA LEU A 114 -1.66 -11.15 5.40
C LEU A 114 -2.50 -12.43 5.38
N GLN A 115 -3.76 -12.34 4.96
CA GLN A 115 -4.72 -13.44 4.79
C GLN A 115 -5.12 -14.13 6.10
N HIS A 116 -4.19 -14.41 7.00
CA HIS A 116 -4.44 -14.86 8.36
C HIS A 116 -3.21 -14.55 9.25
N ALA A 117 -3.24 -14.94 10.53
CA ALA A 117 -2.10 -14.80 11.45
C ALA A 117 -1.72 -16.11 12.16
N ASP A 118 -2.67 -17.05 12.29
CA ASP A 118 -2.41 -18.39 12.81
C ASP A 118 -1.48 -19.21 11.88
N PRO A 119 -0.39 -19.81 12.39
CA PRO A 119 0.57 -20.57 11.59
C PRO A 119 -0.02 -21.84 10.96
N GLY A 120 -1.00 -22.48 11.61
CA GLY A 120 -1.68 -23.66 11.08
C GLY A 120 -2.51 -23.31 9.84
N ILE A 121 -3.29 -22.23 9.93
CA ILE A 121 -4.08 -21.71 8.81
C ILE A 121 -3.19 -21.18 7.69
N LEU A 122 -2.14 -20.42 8.01
CA LEU A 122 -1.20 -19.92 6.99
C LEU A 122 -0.52 -21.07 6.24
N ARG A 123 -0.12 -22.14 6.93
CA ARG A 123 0.41 -23.35 6.30
C ARG A 123 -0.61 -24.01 5.37
N ALA A 124 -1.87 -24.13 5.79
CA ALA A 124 -2.95 -24.66 4.96
C ALA A 124 -3.27 -23.75 3.75
N MET A 125 -3.06 -22.45 3.90
CA MET A 125 -3.12 -21.46 2.82
C MET A 125 -1.89 -21.50 1.88
N ARG A 126 -0.85 -22.27 2.21
CA ARG A 126 0.49 -22.24 1.59
C ARG A 126 1.12 -20.84 1.60
N ARG A 127 1.00 -20.15 2.72
CA ARG A 127 1.66 -18.87 2.97
C ARG A 127 2.78 -19.02 3.99
N PRO A 128 3.93 -18.37 3.77
CA PRO A 128 5.01 -18.33 4.75
C PRO A 128 4.69 -17.34 5.87
N GLY A 129 5.24 -17.61 7.06
CA GLY A 129 5.17 -16.73 8.21
C GLY A 129 4.06 -17.10 9.22
N ASP A 130 3.92 -16.22 10.19
CA ASP A 130 3.02 -16.30 11.33
C ASP A 130 2.81 -14.91 11.95
N GLY A 131 1.86 -14.80 12.88
CA GLY A 131 1.57 -13.54 13.56
C GLY A 131 2.79 -12.90 14.24
N ALA A 132 3.70 -13.69 14.84
CA ALA A 132 4.88 -13.13 15.51
C ALA A 132 5.87 -12.54 14.50
N SER A 133 6.10 -13.21 13.38
CA SER A 133 6.94 -12.72 12.29
C SER A 133 6.35 -11.47 11.61
N TYR A 134 5.02 -11.42 11.46
CA TYR A 134 4.34 -10.27 10.89
C TYR A 134 4.37 -9.07 11.83
N LEU A 135 4.25 -9.26 13.15
CA LEU A 135 4.42 -8.17 14.12
C LEU A 135 5.82 -7.56 14.04
N ARG A 136 6.88 -8.39 14.00
CA ARG A 136 8.26 -7.91 13.82
C ARG A 136 8.45 -7.13 12.51
N LEU A 137 7.81 -7.57 11.43
CA LEU A 137 7.83 -6.84 10.15
C LEU A 137 7.13 -5.48 10.27
N ILE A 138 5.95 -5.44 10.90
CA ILE A 138 5.18 -4.21 11.13
C ILE A 138 5.96 -3.21 12.00
N GLU A 139 6.63 -3.71 13.05
CA GLU A 139 7.50 -2.91 13.93
C GLU A 139 8.61 -2.25 13.10
N ARG A 140 9.37 -3.02 12.33
CA ARG A 140 10.43 -2.49 11.45
C ARG A 140 9.93 -1.44 10.46
N ILE A 141 8.76 -1.66 9.86
CA ILE A 141 8.16 -0.69 8.93
C ILE A 141 7.82 0.62 9.67
N ARG A 142 7.27 0.54 10.88
CA ARG A 142 6.92 1.72 11.70
C ARG A 142 8.14 2.43 12.29
N GLU A 143 9.22 1.70 12.56
CA GLU A 143 10.50 2.30 12.97
C GLU A 143 11.08 3.16 11.85
N ALA A 144 11.04 2.67 10.60
CA ALA A 144 11.50 3.42 9.44
C ALA A 144 10.54 4.55 9.03
N SER A 145 9.23 4.36 9.21
CA SER A 145 8.20 5.34 8.86
C SER A 145 7.06 5.33 9.91
N PRO A 146 7.17 6.16 10.97
CA PRO A 146 6.20 6.14 12.08
C PRO A 146 4.75 6.44 11.67
N ASP A 147 4.60 7.29 10.66
CA ASP A 147 3.32 7.77 10.14
C ASP A 147 2.81 6.94 8.94
N VAL A 148 3.46 5.82 8.62
CA VAL A 148 3.03 4.90 7.55
C VAL A 148 1.59 4.44 7.77
N ALA A 149 0.83 4.36 6.68
CA ALA A 149 -0.47 3.70 6.64
C ALA A 149 -0.30 2.25 6.22
N LEU A 150 -0.67 1.33 7.12
CA LEU A 150 -0.65 -0.11 6.83
C LEU A 150 -2.05 -0.61 6.51
N ARG A 151 -2.18 -1.21 5.32
CA ARG A 151 -3.37 -1.90 4.87
C ARG A 151 -3.13 -3.40 4.78
N THR A 152 -4.10 -4.18 5.18
CA THR A 152 -4.08 -5.64 5.00
C THR A 152 -5.47 -6.19 4.71
N THR A 153 -5.51 -7.46 4.33
CA THR A 153 -6.76 -8.22 4.17
C THR A 153 -6.65 -9.55 4.89
N PHE A 154 -7.75 -9.99 5.50
CA PHE A 154 -7.88 -11.31 6.11
C PHE A 154 -9.02 -12.11 5.46
N ILE A 155 -8.84 -13.42 5.41
CA ILE A 155 -9.86 -14.39 5.03
C ILE A 155 -10.24 -15.15 6.30
N VAL A 156 -11.52 -15.08 6.68
CA VAL A 156 -12.07 -15.82 7.82
C VAL A 156 -12.92 -16.99 7.36
N GLY A 157 -12.95 -18.05 8.16
CA GLY A 157 -13.70 -19.26 7.84
C GLY A 157 -13.01 -20.14 6.81
N PHE A 158 -11.67 -20.06 6.72
CA PHE A 158 -10.89 -20.95 5.89
C PHE A 158 -11.13 -22.42 6.32
N PRO A 159 -11.07 -23.42 5.41
CA PRO A 159 -11.30 -24.81 5.77
C PRO A 159 -10.39 -25.27 6.91
N GLY A 160 -11.00 -25.76 7.99
CA GLY A 160 -10.32 -26.19 9.21
C GLY A 160 -10.13 -25.10 10.28
N GLU A 161 -10.55 -23.86 10.06
CA GLU A 161 -10.37 -22.75 11.02
C GLU A 161 -11.20 -22.96 12.30
N THR A 162 -10.52 -23.19 13.42
CA THR A 162 -11.13 -23.33 14.75
C THR A 162 -11.39 -21.97 15.41
N GLU A 163 -12.12 -21.98 16.53
CA GLU A 163 -12.40 -20.77 17.28
C GLU A 163 -11.14 -20.20 17.95
N GLU A 164 -10.23 -21.06 18.41
CA GLU A 164 -8.96 -20.67 19.03
C GLU A 164 -8.05 -19.96 18.03
N GLN A 165 -8.00 -20.45 16.79
CA GLN A 165 -7.22 -19.86 15.70
C GLN A 165 -7.81 -18.50 15.28
N PHE A 166 -9.14 -18.39 15.23
CA PHE A 166 -9.81 -17.12 15.00
C PHE A 166 -9.56 -16.12 16.14
N ALA A 167 -9.63 -16.56 17.39
CA ALA A 167 -9.30 -15.71 18.54
C ALA A 167 -7.82 -15.26 18.53
N ALA A 168 -6.90 -16.09 18.02
CA ALA A 168 -5.52 -15.69 17.80
C ALA A 168 -5.39 -14.60 16.72
N LEU A 169 -6.20 -14.66 15.67
CA LEU A 169 -6.28 -13.59 14.67
C LEU A 169 -6.82 -12.28 15.29
N GLU A 170 -7.86 -12.33 16.13
CA GLU A 170 -8.36 -11.14 16.85
C GLU A 170 -7.25 -10.49 17.69
N ARG A 171 -6.53 -11.27 18.51
CA ARG A 171 -5.39 -10.79 19.30
C ARG A 171 -4.28 -10.20 18.44
N PHE A 172 -4.00 -10.83 17.30
CA PHE A 172 -3.00 -10.32 16.36
C PHE A 172 -3.41 -8.96 15.77
N VAL A 173 -4.66 -8.79 15.34
CA VAL A 173 -5.15 -7.51 14.79
C VAL A 173 -5.10 -6.41 15.85
N GLU A 174 -5.46 -6.73 17.09
CA GLU A 174 -5.35 -5.81 18.23
C GLU A 174 -3.92 -5.36 18.48
N ALA A 175 -2.94 -6.27 18.47
CA ALA A 175 -1.52 -5.95 18.63
C ALA A 175 -0.93 -5.21 17.41
N ALA A 176 -1.31 -5.62 16.21
CA ALA A 176 -0.78 -5.07 14.96
C ALA A 176 -1.27 -3.65 14.67
N ARG A 177 -2.46 -3.27 15.13
CA ARG A 177 -2.98 -1.89 15.07
C ARG A 177 -2.99 -1.30 13.65
N PHE A 178 -3.45 -2.07 12.66
CA PHE A 178 -3.49 -1.64 11.25
C PHE A 178 -4.35 -0.38 11.06
N ASP A 179 -4.00 0.43 10.07
CA ASP A 179 -4.78 1.61 9.69
C ASP A 179 -6.01 1.21 8.86
N ARG A 180 -5.87 0.19 8.01
CA ARG A 180 -6.92 -0.30 7.11
C ARG A 180 -6.93 -1.83 7.12
N VAL A 181 -8.09 -2.45 7.30
CA VAL A 181 -8.24 -3.91 7.16
C VAL A 181 -9.52 -4.23 6.40
N GLY A 182 -9.39 -5.07 5.36
CA GLY A 182 -10.52 -5.77 4.76
C GLY A 182 -10.66 -7.18 5.34
N VAL A 183 -11.88 -7.61 5.64
CA VAL A 183 -12.15 -8.99 6.09
C VAL A 183 -13.15 -9.64 5.16
N PHE A 184 -12.74 -10.75 4.55
CA PHE A 184 -13.53 -11.51 3.60
C PHE A 184 -13.87 -12.88 4.16
N GLU A 185 -15.09 -13.34 3.90
CA GLU A 185 -15.45 -14.73 4.17
C GLU A 185 -14.77 -15.61 3.12
N TYR A 186 -14.16 -16.73 3.54
CA TYR A 186 -13.64 -17.70 2.61
C TYR A 186 -14.75 -18.14 1.64
N SER A 187 -14.48 -18.03 0.34
CA SER A 187 -15.32 -18.54 -0.73
C SER A 187 -14.61 -19.70 -1.41
N VAL A 188 -15.38 -20.75 -1.74
CA VAL A 188 -14.86 -21.86 -2.53
C VAL A 188 -14.74 -21.39 -3.96
N GLU A 189 -13.56 -21.56 -4.54
CA GLU A 189 -13.28 -21.29 -5.94
C GLU A 189 -12.90 -22.62 -6.61
N GLU A 190 -13.60 -22.96 -7.69
CA GLU A 190 -13.37 -24.21 -8.43
C GLU A 190 -11.94 -24.27 -8.96
N GLY A 191 -11.33 -25.47 -8.94
CA GLY A 191 -9.95 -25.67 -9.38
C GLY A 191 -8.87 -25.22 -8.39
N THR A 192 -9.22 -24.60 -7.26
CA THR A 192 -8.22 -24.25 -6.24
C THR A 192 -7.93 -25.42 -5.29
N PRO A 193 -6.69 -25.58 -4.78
CA PRO A 193 -6.39 -26.65 -3.81
C PRO A 193 -7.25 -26.60 -2.53
N SER A 194 -7.72 -25.43 -2.14
CA SER A 194 -8.61 -25.25 -0.99
C SER A 194 -10.04 -25.79 -1.23
N ALA A 195 -10.43 -25.99 -2.50
CA ALA A 195 -11.74 -26.53 -2.87
C ALA A 195 -11.92 -28.01 -2.45
N SER A 196 -10.83 -28.75 -2.24
CA SER A 196 -10.88 -30.14 -1.76
C SER A 196 -10.55 -30.30 -0.28
N LEU A 197 -10.25 -29.22 0.45
CA LEU A 197 -9.91 -29.32 1.88
C LEU A 197 -11.15 -29.65 2.74
N PRO A 198 -11.00 -30.55 3.73
CA PRO A 198 -12.05 -30.87 4.69
C PRO A 198 -12.25 -29.74 5.72
N GLY A 199 -13.25 -29.88 6.60
CA GLY A 199 -13.45 -28.94 7.71
C GLY A 199 -14.11 -27.62 7.29
N ARG A 200 -15.11 -27.68 6.41
CA ARG A 200 -15.85 -26.50 5.96
C ARG A 200 -16.50 -25.77 7.13
N VAL A 201 -16.22 -24.47 7.24
CA VAL A 201 -16.84 -23.61 8.25
C VAL A 201 -18.22 -23.15 7.76
N PRO A 202 -19.30 -23.34 8.53
CA PRO A 202 -20.64 -22.90 8.14
C PRO A 202 -20.72 -21.39 7.87
N ALA A 203 -21.48 -20.99 6.85
CA ALA A 203 -21.58 -19.58 6.44
C ALA A 203 -22.00 -18.62 7.57
N ARG A 204 -22.85 -19.09 8.50
CA ARG A 204 -23.22 -18.33 9.70
C ARG A 204 -22.00 -18.00 10.57
N ILE A 205 -21.08 -18.96 10.77
CA ILE A 205 -19.86 -18.76 11.56
C ILE A 205 -18.89 -17.82 10.83
N LYS A 206 -18.74 -17.96 9.50
CA LYS A 206 -17.91 -17.05 8.70
C LYS A 206 -18.37 -15.59 8.81
N ARG A 207 -19.68 -15.35 8.66
CA ARG A 207 -20.29 -14.03 8.89
C ARG A 207 -20.03 -13.51 10.29
N GLN A 208 -20.28 -14.32 11.32
CA GLN A 208 -20.04 -13.92 12.71
C GLN A 208 -18.58 -13.53 12.96
N ARG A 209 -17.62 -14.30 12.42
CA ARG A 209 -16.19 -14.01 12.51
C ARG A 209 -15.82 -12.72 11.80
N ARG A 210 -16.30 -12.53 10.57
CA ARG A 210 -16.11 -11.27 9.81
C ARG A 210 -16.62 -10.08 10.62
N ASP A 211 -17.85 -10.15 11.13
CA ASP A 211 -18.48 -9.04 11.84
C ASP A 211 -17.81 -8.75 13.19
N ARG A 212 -17.27 -9.77 13.87
CA ARG A 212 -16.46 -9.58 15.08
C ARG A 212 -15.14 -8.86 14.76
N LEU A 213 -14.40 -9.35 13.77
CA LEU A 213 -13.10 -8.80 13.42
C LEU A 213 -13.22 -7.38 12.85
N MET A 214 -14.25 -7.10 12.05
CA MET A 214 -14.54 -5.76 11.53
C MET A 214 -14.92 -4.77 12.65
N ARG A 215 -15.67 -5.20 13.68
CA ARG A 215 -15.98 -4.35 14.84
C ARG A 215 -14.72 -4.01 15.64
N LEU A 216 -13.85 -5.00 15.88
CA LEU A 216 -12.55 -4.77 16.50
C LEU A 216 -11.72 -3.77 15.69
N GLN A 217 -11.61 -3.99 14.38
CA GLN A 217 -10.88 -3.08 13.49
C GLN A 217 -11.47 -1.67 13.46
N GLN A 218 -12.79 -1.52 13.52
CA GLN A 218 -13.44 -0.20 13.48
C GLN A 218 -12.97 0.68 14.64
N ALA A 219 -12.86 0.12 15.85
CA ALA A 219 -12.32 0.82 17.01
C ALA A 219 -10.85 1.21 16.82
N ILE A 220 -10.03 0.28 16.31
CA ILE A 220 -8.62 0.52 15.99
C ILE A 220 -8.47 1.65 14.96
N SER A 221 -9.25 1.60 13.88
CA SER A 221 -9.18 2.56 12.77
C SER A 221 -9.53 3.98 13.24
N LEU A 222 -10.59 4.11 14.07
CA LEU A 222 -10.95 5.39 14.68
C LEU A 222 -9.84 5.94 15.56
N GLU A 223 -9.23 5.12 16.41
CA GLU A 223 -8.11 5.55 17.26
C GLU A 223 -6.88 5.95 16.43
N ARG A 224 -6.57 5.19 15.38
CA ARG A 224 -5.48 5.50 14.44
C ARG A 224 -5.73 6.84 13.74
N GLY A 225 -6.98 7.10 13.32
CA GLY A 225 -7.45 8.34 12.68
C GLY A 225 -7.41 9.55 13.59
N ARG A 226 -7.82 9.41 14.86
CA ARG A 226 -7.83 10.51 15.85
C ARG A 226 -6.46 11.15 16.08
N ARG A 227 -5.37 10.41 15.89
CA ARG A 227 -3.99 10.95 16.02
C ARG A 227 -3.64 12.01 14.96
N TRP A 228 -4.44 12.12 13.90
CA TRP A 228 -4.29 13.12 12.86
C TRP A 228 -5.02 14.43 13.18
N ILE A 229 -5.96 14.44 14.14
CA ILE A 229 -6.66 15.65 14.55
C ILE A 229 -5.64 16.70 15.03
N GLY A 230 -5.77 17.92 14.52
CA GLY A 230 -4.87 19.03 14.77
C GLY A 230 -3.64 19.10 13.85
N ARG A 231 -3.35 18.04 13.08
CA ARG A 231 -2.28 18.05 12.06
C ARG A 231 -2.79 18.66 10.75
N THR A 232 -1.87 19.18 9.96
CA THR A 232 -2.16 19.61 8.59
C THR A 232 -1.67 18.53 7.63
N MET A 233 -2.53 18.11 6.71
CA MET A 233 -2.25 17.06 5.74
C MET A 233 -2.47 17.58 4.32
N GLU A 234 -1.63 17.11 3.40
CA GLU A 234 -1.86 17.30 1.97
C GLU A 234 -3.00 16.38 1.50
N VAL A 235 -3.98 16.95 0.80
CA VAL A 235 -5.16 16.27 0.28
C VAL A 235 -5.23 16.44 -1.24
N LEU A 236 -5.28 15.33 -1.97
CA LEU A 236 -5.63 15.30 -3.39
C LEU A 236 -7.15 15.39 -3.51
N VAL A 237 -7.64 16.48 -4.10
CA VAL A 237 -9.07 16.70 -4.32
C VAL A 237 -9.57 15.80 -5.44
N GLU A 238 -10.66 15.09 -5.19
CA GLU A 238 -11.28 14.19 -6.16
C GLU A 238 -12.67 14.66 -6.59
N GLN A 239 -13.40 15.33 -5.69
CA GLN A 239 -14.75 15.83 -5.95
C GLN A 239 -14.99 17.18 -5.28
N SER A 240 -15.60 18.10 -6.01
CA SER A 240 -16.13 19.34 -5.44
C SER A 240 -17.54 19.11 -4.89
N ARG A 241 -17.87 19.75 -3.77
CA ARG A 241 -19.19 19.73 -3.13
C ARG A 241 -19.69 21.16 -2.93
N VAL A 242 -20.98 21.31 -2.59
CA VAL A 242 -21.61 22.63 -2.37
C VAL A 242 -20.90 23.45 -1.28
N HIS A 243 -20.45 22.80 -0.21
CA HIS A 243 -19.85 23.45 0.96
C HIS A 243 -18.37 23.08 1.20
N GLY A 244 -17.68 22.53 0.19
CA GLY A 244 -16.29 22.11 0.34
C GLY A 244 -15.86 21.13 -0.74
N VAL A 245 -14.90 20.28 -0.41
CA VAL A 245 -14.38 19.25 -1.31
C VAL A 245 -14.22 17.92 -0.59
N THR A 246 -14.17 16.83 -1.34
CA THR A 246 -13.71 15.53 -0.88
C THR A 246 -12.49 15.07 -1.66
N GLY A 247 -11.60 14.40 -0.95
CA GLY A 247 -10.35 13.92 -1.50
C GLY A 247 -9.72 12.84 -0.63
N ARG A 248 -8.45 12.57 -0.87
CA ARG A 248 -7.67 11.55 -0.17
C ARG A 248 -6.34 12.10 0.28
N THR A 249 -5.73 11.47 1.28
CA THR A 249 -4.35 11.74 1.68
C THR A 249 -3.41 10.67 1.11
N PHE A 250 -2.11 10.82 1.35
CA PHE A 250 -1.13 9.77 1.05
C PHE A 250 -1.46 8.43 1.75
N ARG A 251 -2.34 8.43 2.75
CA ARG A 251 -2.72 7.25 3.54
C ARG A 251 -3.86 6.42 2.94
N ASP A 252 -4.47 6.91 1.86
CA ASP A 252 -5.72 6.38 1.35
C ASP A 252 -5.59 5.97 -0.12
N GLY A 253 -5.73 4.68 -0.40
CA GLY A 253 -5.83 4.16 -1.76
C GLY A 253 -7.14 4.58 -2.43
N PRO A 254 -7.14 4.89 -3.74
CA PRO A 254 -8.36 5.22 -4.48
C PRO A 254 -9.37 4.07 -4.42
N ASP A 255 -10.65 4.41 -4.27
CA ASP A 255 -11.82 3.51 -4.24
C ASP A 255 -11.87 2.45 -3.12
N VAL A 256 -10.77 2.20 -2.42
CA VAL A 256 -10.65 1.09 -1.45
C VAL A 256 -10.53 1.53 0.01
N ASP A 257 -10.06 2.76 0.23
CA ASP A 257 -9.90 3.35 1.56
C ASP A 257 -10.85 4.55 1.74
N GLY A 258 -10.71 5.26 2.85
CA GLY A 258 -11.60 6.37 3.21
C GLY A 258 -11.22 7.69 2.56
N GLN A 259 -12.04 8.70 2.84
CA GLN A 259 -11.92 10.04 2.28
C GLN A 259 -11.67 11.09 3.37
N VAL A 260 -11.22 12.26 2.92
CA VAL A 260 -11.17 13.47 3.74
C VAL A 260 -12.21 14.45 3.23
N HIS A 261 -13.11 14.86 4.13
CA HIS A 261 -14.08 15.91 3.90
C HIS A 261 -13.48 17.25 4.33
N VAL A 262 -13.21 18.14 3.37
CA VAL A 262 -12.59 19.45 3.65
C VAL A 262 -13.62 20.56 3.42
N ALA A 263 -14.06 21.19 4.50
CA ALA A 263 -15.00 22.31 4.45
C ALA A 263 -14.33 23.61 3.98
N GLY A 264 -15.09 24.45 3.27
CA GLY A 264 -14.68 25.80 2.89
C GLY A 264 -13.68 25.92 1.74
N SER A 265 -13.20 24.80 1.19
CA SER A 265 -12.36 24.79 -0.02
C SER A 265 -13.20 24.91 -1.30
N ARG A 266 -12.71 25.66 -2.28
CA ARG A 266 -13.25 25.73 -3.66
C ARG A 266 -12.32 25.10 -4.70
N ALA A 267 -11.36 24.30 -4.25
CA ALA A 267 -10.43 23.60 -5.12
C ALA A 267 -11.16 22.63 -6.07
N ARG A 268 -10.52 22.32 -7.19
CA ARG A 268 -11.05 21.46 -8.24
C ARG A 268 -10.45 20.05 -8.15
N PRO A 269 -11.11 19.03 -8.71
CA PRO A 269 -10.51 17.70 -8.84
C PRO A 269 -9.11 17.78 -9.50
N GLY A 270 -8.14 17.07 -8.92
CA GLY A 270 -6.74 17.08 -9.33
C GLY A 270 -5.86 18.11 -8.59
N ASP A 271 -6.46 19.06 -7.87
CA ASP A 271 -5.71 20.00 -7.04
C ASP A 271 -5.21 19.33 -5.75
N PHE A 272 -4.04 19.77 -5.27
CA PHE A 272 -3.54 19.43 -3.95
C PHE A 272 -3.73 20.61 -3.01
N ILE A 273 -4.37 20.37 -1.87
CA ILE A 273 -4.59 21.39 -0.85
C ILE A 273 -4.02 20.95 0.49
N GLN A 274 -3.66 21.92 1.33
CA GLN A 274 -3.36 21.66 2.73
C GLN A 274 -4.66 21.75 3.54
N ALA A 275 -4.99 20.71 4.29
CA ALA A 275 -6.17 20.67 5.14
C ALA A 275 -5.77 20.41 6.60
N ARG A 276 -6.27 21.24 7.51
CA ARG A 276 -6.14 20.99 8.95
C ARG A 276 -7.23 20.00 9.35
N ILE A 277 -6.84 18.84 9.86
CA ILE A 277 -7.78 17.81 10.31
C ILE A 277 -8.41 18.24 11.63
N THR A 278 -9.73 18.25 11.68
CA THR A 278 -10.54 18.67 12.83
C THR A 278 -11.33 17.52 13.45
N GLY A 279 -11.55 16.45 12.70
CA GLY A 279 -12.33 15.30 13.15
C GLY A 279 -11.89 14.00 12.48
N ALA A 280 -12.29 12.89 13.08
CA ALA A 280 -12.07 11.55 12.54
C ALA A 280 -13.31 10.68 12.81
N GLN A 281 -13.77 10.03 11.76
CA GLN A 281 -14.71 8.91 11.79
C GLN A 281 -13.91 7.60 11.71
N PRO A 282 -14.54 6.42 11.83
CA PRO A 282 -13.79 5.16 11.79
C PRO A 282 -12.93 4.97 10.54
N TYR A 283 -13.36 5.48 9.38
CA TYR A 283 -12.63 5.30 8.12
C TYR A 283 -12.28 6.61 7.41
N ASP A 284 -12.97 7.70 7.75
CA ASP A 284 -12.87 9.01 7.09
C ASP A 284 -12.34 10.08 8.05
N LEU A 285 -11.78 11.15 7.47
CA LEU A 285 -11.34 12.32 8.22
C LEU A 285 -12.18 13.54 7.84
N GLU A 286 -12.25 14.49 8.76
CA GLU A 286 -12.88 15.78 8.57
C GLU A 286 -11.84 16.88 8.79
N GLY A 287 -11.91 17.94 8.00
CA GLY A 287 -10.99 19.06 8.12
C GLY A 287 -11.48 20.34 7.47
N THR A 288 -10.66 21.37 7.60
CA THR A 288 -10.87 22.68 6.96
C THR A 288 -9.65 23.05 6.13
N ALA A 289 -9.85 23.82 5.07
CA ALA A 289 -8.73 24.31 4.27
C ALA A 289 -7.78 25.12 5.17
N ALA A 290 -6.50 24.74 5.20
CA ALA A 290 -5.50 25.52 5.89
C ALA A 290 -5.23 26.80 5.08
N ALA A 291 -5.19 27.96 5.75
CA ALA A 291 -4.71 29.17 5.12
C ALA A 291 -3.29 28.91 4.61
N VAL A 292 -3.05 29.15 3.32
CA VAL A 292 -1.70 29.11 2.77
C VAL A 292 -0.97 30.28 3.41
N ALA A 293 -0.06 30.02 4.35
CA ALA A 293 0.92 31.02 4.71
C ALA A 293 1.74 31.30 3.43
N GLU A 294 1.58 32.48 2.84
CA GLU A 294 2.33 32.91 1.67
C GLU A 294 3.83 32.85 1.94
N SER A 295 4.48 31.76 1.51
CA SER A 295 5.91 31.68 1.20
C SER A 295 6.04 30.46 0.28
N LEU A 296 6.43 30.56 -0.99
CA LEU A 296 7.66 31.15 -1.50
C LEU A 296 7.42 31.70 -2.91
N ASN A 297 7.16 33.00 -3.03
CA ASN A 297 7.54 33.76 -4.22
C ASN A 297 8.71 34.65 -3.83
N GLY A 298 9.89 34.19 -4.18
CA GLY A 298 11.15 34.85 -3.87
C GLY A 298 12.23 34.40 -4.84
N CYS A 299 11.98 34.58 -6.15
CA CYS A 299 13.06 34.69 -7.12
C CYS A 299 13.99 35.82 -6.64
N ARG A 300 15.09 35.47 -5.97
CA ARG A 300 16.27 36.32 -5.92
C ARG A 300 17.33 35.67 -6.78
N ALA A 301 17.52 36.28 -7.95
CA ALA A 301 18.74 36.19 -8.73
C ALA A 301 19.94 36.54 -7.84
N GLY A 302 21.03 35.77 -7.94
CA GLY A 302 22.28 36.06 -7.25
C GLY A 302 23.26 34.89 -7.19
N GLY A 303 24.06 34.74 -8.24
CA GLY A 303 25.45 34.25 -8.22
C GLY A 303 25.76 32.86 -7.65
N ARG A 304 26.08 31.90 -8.54
CA ARG A 304 27.00 30.78 -8.22
C ARG A 304 28.40 31.15 -8.70
N PRO A 305 29.48 30.90 -7.93
CA PRO A 305 30.77 30.56 -8.51
C PRO A 305 30.81 29.06 -8.83
N SER A 306 31.50 28.77 -9.93
CA SER A 306 31.80 27.46 -10.51
C SER A 306 32.54 26.52 -9.56
N LEU A 307 32.17 25.24 -9.56
CA LEU A 307 33.06 24.14 -9.14
C LEU A 307 33.10 23.11 -10.26
N SER A 308 34.33 22.72 -10.56
CA SER A 308 34.84 22.02 -11.74
C SER A 308 34.49 20.53 -11.79
N GLU A 309 34.42 20.03 -13.02
CA GLU A 309 34.48 18.61 -13.39
C GLU A 309 35.79 17.98 -12.90
N ALA A 310 35.70 17.01 -11.98
CA ALA A 310 36.62 15.89 -11.84
C ALA A 310 35.98 14.84 -10.93
N ASP A 311 36.14 13.57 -11.32
CA ASP A 311 35.78 12.33 -10.59
C ASP A 311 34.45 11.66 -10.96
N LEU A 312 34.33 11.30 -12.24
CA LEU A 312 33.60 10.12 -12.69
C LEU A 312 34.59 9.15 -13.34
N GLY A 313 35.09 8.18 -12.57
CA GLY A 313 35.85 7.05 -13.10
C GLY A 313 34.92 6.00 -13.73
N PRO A 314 35.31 5.35 -14.84
CA PRO A 314 34.47 4.37 -15.52
C PRO A 314 34.49 3.01 -14.83
N CYS A 315 33.31 2.39 -14.71
CA CYS A 315 33.12 0.99 -14.35
C CYS A 315 33.50 0.11 -15.55
N SER A 316 34.55 -0.70 -15.43
CA SER A 316 34.87 -1.78 -16.40
C SER A 316 34.17 -3.08 -16.02
N PRO A 317 33.76 -3.91 -17.01
CA PRO A 317 33.16 -5.21 -16.78
C PRO A 317 34.23 -6.27 -16.49
N ALA A 318 33.99 -7.11 -15.49
CA ALA A 318 34.81 -8.29 -15.24
C ALA A 318 34.25 -9.49 -16.02
N ASP A 319 35.01 -9.90 -17.03
CA ASP A 319 34.87 -11.16 -17.75
C ASP A 319 35.28 -12.37 -16.88
N SER A 320 34.66 -13.48 -17.25
CA SER A 320 34.92 -14.88 -16.91
C SER A 320 36.37 -15.29 -16.57
N ARG A 321 36.51 -16.05 -15.47
CA ARG A 321 37.19 -17.36 -15.39
C ARG A 321 36.81 -18.08 -14.11
#